data_AF-A0A841LRI8-F1
#
_entry.id   AF-A0A841LRI8-F1
#
_cell.length_a   1.000
_cell.length_b   1.000
_cell.length_c   1.000
_cell.angle_alpha   90.00
_cell.angle_beta   90.00
_cell.angle_gamma   90.00
#
_symmetry.space_group_name_H-M   'P 1'
#
loop_
_entity.id
_entity.type
_entity.pdbx_description
1 polymer ?
#
loop_
_entity_poly.entity_id
_entity_poly.type
_entity_poly.pdbx_seq_one_letter_code
_entity_poly.pdbx_strand_id
1 'polypeptide(L)'
;MELSCPVSAERVNENVVRIIAFMVALIAIACVVSSNYWAIVFLLFDFALRAFTTGKFSVLKFIAIKISEGLSLSPKMKDLAPKKFAATLGFVFCLLIATVFLFNFYNAALIFTLIMITFALLESLFAICVGCYIYSFLQVFTKKSEA
;
A
#
# COMPACT_ATOMS: atom_id res chain seq x y z
N MET A 1 -24.63 -14.31 22.89
CA MET A 1 -23.17 -14.24 22.67
C MET A 1 -22.98 -13.47 21.38
N GLU A 2 -22.86 -12.15 21.49
CA GLU A 2 -22.65 -11.29 20.33
C GLU A 2 -21.26 -11.57 19.79
N LEU A 3 -21.19 -12.12 18.58
CA LEU A 3 -19.92 -12.25 17.86
C LEU A 3 -19.40 -10.84 17.60
N SER A 4 -18.55 -10.34 18.50
CA SER A 4 -17.65 -9.23 18.23
C SER A 4 -16.70 -9.69 17.14
N CYS A 5 -17.07 -9.48 15.87
CA CYS A 5 -16.18 -9.66 14.75
C CYS A 5 -15.12 -8.55 14.81
N PRO A 6 -13.83 -8.85 15.03
CA PRO A 6 -12.76 -7.85 14.98
C PRO A 6 -12.37 -7.54 13.51
N VAL A 7 -13.37 -7.47 12.64
CA VAL A 7 -13.24 -7.28 11.19
C VAL A 7 -13.85 -5.92 10.87
N SER A 8 -12.98 -4.99 10.49
CA SER A 8 -13.34 -3.63 10.06
C SER A 8 -14.61 -3.64 9.19
N ALA A 9 -15.65 -2.92 9.64
CA ALA A 9 -16.91 -2.80 8.90
C ALA A 9 -16.74 -2.22 7.49
N GLU A 10 -15.64 -1.48 7.29
CA GLU A 10 -15.32 -0.86 6.02
C GLU A 10 -14.54 -1.83 5.11
N ARG A 11 -15.00 -1.94 3.86
CA ARG A 11 -14.44 -2.83 2.84
C ARG A 11 -13.93 -2.03 1.64
N VAL A 12 -12.94 -2.59 0.95
CA VAL A 12 -12.34 -2.00 -0.24
C VAL A 12 -12.33 -3.01 -1.39
N ASN A 13 -12.51 -2.51 -2.61
CA ASN A 13 -12.46 -3.33 -3.82
C ASN A 13 -11.00 -3.73 -4.13
N GLU A 14 -10.74 -5.04 -4.18
CA GLU A 14 -9.44 -5.63 -4.50
C GLU A 14 -8.91 -5.16 -5.86
N ASN A 15 -9.77 -5.02 -6.87
CA ASN A 15 -9.33 -4.60 -8.21
C ASN A 15 -8.81 -3.16 -8.21
N VAL A 16 -9.46 -2.28 -7.45
CA VAL A 16 -8.99 -0.89 -7.26
C VAL A 16 -7.63 -0.90 -6.56
N VAL A 17 -7.45 -1.73 -5.54
CA VAL A 17 -6.16 -1.85 -4.84
C VAL A 17 -5.06 -2.36 -5.77
N ARG A 18 -5.35 -3.33 -6.65
CA ARG A 18 -4.40 -3.84 -7.64
C ARG A 18 -3.97 -2.77 -8.64
N ILE A 19 -4.92 -1.96 -9.13
CA ILE A 19 -4.61 -0.84 -10.03
C ILE A 19 -3.74 0.20 -9.30
N ILE A 20 -4.04 0.54 -8.05
CA ILE A 20 -3.19 1.44 -7.25
C ILE A 20 -1.79 0.85 -7.10
N ALA A 21 -1.66 -0.44 -6.78
CA ALA A 21 -0.38 -1.10 -6.63
C ALA A 21 0.43 -1.06 -7.93
N PHE A 22 -0.23 -1.24 -9.07
CA PHE A 22 0.39 -1.08 -10.39
C PHE A 22 0.91 0.34 -10.61
N MET A 23 0.10 1.36 -10.31
CA MET A 23 0.50 2.78 -10.44
C MET A 23 1.69 3.10 -9.52
N VAL A 24 1.67 2.61 -8.28
CA VAL A 24 2.79 2.77 -7.33
C VAL A 24 4.06 2.14 -7.89
N ALA A 25 3.99 0.93 -8.44
CA ALA A 25 5.13 0.25 -9.05
C ALA A 25 5.69 1.06 -10.24
N LEU A 26 4.82 1.55 -11.13
CA LEU A 26 5.23 2.37 -12.27
C LEU A 26 5.92 3.68 -11.82
N ILE A 27 5.35 4.38 -10.85
CA ILE A 27 5.94 5.64 -10.37
C ILE A 27 7.28 5.37 -9.67
N ALA A 28 7.38 4.29 -8.88
CA ALA A 28 8.63 3.92 -8.22
C ALA A 28 9.72 3.50 -9.24
N ILE A 29 9.36 2.75 -10.29
CA ILE A 29 10.29 2.42 -11.39
C ILE A 29 10.72 3.70 -12.12
N ALA A 30 9.78 4.60 -12.44
CA ALA A 30 10.08 5.87 -13.09
C ALA A 30 10.99 6.74 -12.23
N CYS A 31 10.85 6.70 -10.91
CA CYS A 31 11.75 7.37 -9.96
C CYS A 31 13.19 6.86 -10.09
N VAL A 32 13.38 5.53 -10.16
CA VAL A 32 14.71 4.92 -10.30
C VAL A 32 15.33 5.25 -11.65
N VAL A 33 14.57 5.13 -12.74
CA VAL A 33 15.08 5.38 -14.11
C VAL A 33 15.40 6.86 -14.32
N SER A 34 14.52 7.76 -13.86
CA SER A 34 14.70 9.21 -14.06
C SER A 34 15.60 9.84 -13.01
N SER A 35 16.04 9.08 -12.00
CA SER A 35 16.71 9.60 -10.79
C SER A 35 15.95 10.77 -10.14
N ASN A 36 14.62 10.76 -10.26
CA ASN A 36 13.77 11.88 -9.86
C ASN A 36 13.05 11.58 -8.53
N TYR A 37 13.71 11.94 -7.44
CA TYR A 37 13.28 11.65 -6.07
C TYR A 37 12.00 12.36 -5.64
N TRP A 38 11.54 13.36 -6.38
CA TRP A 38 10.23 14.00 -6.13
C TRP A 38 9.07 13.00 -6.25
N ALA A 39 9.23 11.94 -7.06
CA ALA A 39 8.26 10.87 -7.15
C ALA A 39 8.08 10.11 -5.83
N ILE A 40 9.16 9.88 -5.07
CA ILE A 40 9.09 9.24 -3.74
C ILE A 40 8.35 10.15 -2.75
N VAL A 41 8.59 11.46 -2.80
CA VAL A 41 7.88 12.42 -1.95
C VAL A 41 6.38 12.42 -2.26
N PHE A 42 6.00 12.38 -3.54
CA PHE A 42 4.61 12.23 -3.95
C PHE A 42 3.99 10.92 -3.44
N LEU A 43 4.70 9.80 -3.57
CA LEU A 43 4.28 8.50 -3.00
C LEU A 43 4.10 8.56 -1.49
N LEU A 44 5.02 9.25 -0.79
CA LEU A 44 4.96 9.42 0.66
C LEU A 44 3.65 10.09 1.08
N PHE A 45 3.25 11.18 0.42
CA PHE A 45 1.97 11.84 0.69
C PHE A 45 0.77 10.94 0.36
N ASP A 46 0.80 10.24 -0.78
CA ASP A 46 -0.28 9.35 -1.16
C ASP A 46 -0.45 8.17 -0.17
N PHE A 47 0.65 7.57 0.28
CA PHE A 47 0.63 6.54 1.33
C PHE A 47 0.17 7.10 2.66
N ALA A 48 0.59 8.31 3.06
CA ALA A 48 0.12 8.98 4.27
C ALA A 48 -1.40 9.19 4.23
N LEU A 49 -1.95 9.66 3.12
CA LEU A 49 -3.39 9.82 2.95
C LEU A 49 -4.11 8.47 3.07
N ARG A 50 -3.59 7.41 2.46
CA ARG A 50 -4.20 6.07 2.56
C ARG A 50 -4.06 5.44 3.95
N ALA A 51 -2.99 5.77 4.68
CA ALA A 51 -2.70 5.25 6.01
C ALA A 51 -3.50 5.95 7.11
N PHE A 52 -3.65 7.28 7.03
CA PHE A 52 -4.22 8.08 8.12
C PHE A 52 -5.67 8.53 7.87
N THR A 53 -6.09 8.76 6.62
CA THR A 53 -7.49 9.09 6.29
C THR A 53 -8.24 7.88 5.72
N THR A 54 -9.51 8.04 5.37
CA THR A 54 -10.35 7.04 4.67
C THR A 54 -9.87 6.77 3.22
N GLY A 55 -8.70 7.29 2.85
CA GLY A 55 -8.15 7.29 1.50
C GLY A 55 -8.96 8.11 0.48
N LYS A 56 -10.00 8.85 0.90
CA LYS A 56 -10.89 9.62 0.01
C LYS A 56 -10.15 10.70 -0.80
N PHE A 57 -9.05 11.22 -0.27
CA PHE A 57 -8.24 12.27 -0.90
C PHE A 57 -7.03 11.72 -1.69
N SER A 58 -6.83 10.40 -1.75
CA SER A 58 -5.72 9.84 -2.55
C SER A 58 -6.05 9.96 -4.04
N VAL A 59 -5.21 10.70 -4.76
CA VAL A 59 -5.32 10.90 -6.22
C VAL A 59 -5.25 9.56 -6.94
N LEU A 60 -4.36 8.66 -6.51
CA LEU A 60 -4.23 7.33 -7.08
C LEU A 60 -5.51 6.50 -6.89
N LYS A 61 -6.14 6.59 -5.71
CA LYS A 61 -7.40 5.88 -5.44
C LYS A 61 -8.50 6.36 -6.38
N PHE A 62 -8.63 7.68 -6.58
CA PHE A 62 -9.64 8.24 -7.49
C PHE A 62 -9.45 7.74 -8.93
N ILE A 63 -8.22 7.80 -9.44
CA ILE A 63 -7.88 7.31 -10.78
C ILE A 63 -8.16 5.81 -10.90
N ALA A 64 -7.76 5.02 -9.90
CA ALA A 64 -7.98 3.58 -9.90
C ALA A 64 -9.46 3.17 -9.87
N ILE A 65 -10.31 3.93 -9.15
CA ILE A 65 -11.77 3.73 -9.18
C ILE A 65 -12.29 3.97 -10.60
N LYS A 66 -11.89 5.08 -11.23
CA LYS A 66 -12.31 5.40 -12.61
C LYS A 66 -11.87 4.35 -13.63
N ILE A 67 -10.65 3.84 -13.51
CA ILE A 67 -10.15 2.75 -14.37
C ILE A 67 -10.94 1.46 -14.12
N SER A 68 -11.20 1.12 -12.85
CA SER A 68 -11.99 -0.07 -12.50
C SER A 68 -13.44 0.02 -12.99
N GLU A 69 -14.06 1.19 -12.93
CA GLU A 69 -15.39 1.47 -13.47
C GLU A 69 -15.40 1.34 -15.00
N GLY A 70 -14.42 1.94 -15.69
CA GLY A 70 -14.31 1.88 -17.14
C GLY A 70 -14.07 0.47 -17.69
N LEU A 71 -13.34 -0.38 -16.94
CA LEU A 71 -13.05 -1.76 -17.33
C LEU A 71 -14.16 -2.74 -16.90
N SER A 72 -15.27 -2.27 -16.32
CA SER A 72 -16.40 -3.08 -15.84
C SER A 72 -15.99 -4.28 -14.98
N LEU A 73 -14.95 -4.12 -14.16
CA LEU A 73 -14.44 -5.20 -13.33
C LEU A 73 -15.41 -5.48 -12.17
N SER A 74 -15.79 -6.75 -12.02
CA SER A 74 -16.66 -7.17 -10.90
C SER A 74 -16.00 -6.83 -9.55
N PRO A 75 -16.69 -6.10 -8.66
CA PRO A 75 -16.12 -5.64 -7.41
C PRO A 75 -15.90 -6.82 -6.45
N LYS A 76 -14.65 -7.04 -6.07
CA LYS A 76 -14.27 -8.05 -5.08
C LYS A 76 -13.91 -7.37 -3.77
N MET A 77 -14.82 -7.42 -2.81
CA MET A 77 -14.68 -6.69 -1.54
C MET A 77 -13.78 -7.45 -0.57
N LYS A 78 -12.77 -6.76 -0.03
CA LYS A 78 -11.87 -7.24 1.05
C LYS A 78 -11.85 -6.25 2.21
N ASP A 79 -11.41 -6.71 3.37
CA ASP A 79 -11.36 -5.89 4.58
C ASP A 79 -10.37 -4.72 4.45
N LEU A 80 -10.79 -3.54 4.90
CA LEU A 80 -9.97 -2.32 4.80
C LEU A 80 -8.82 -2.29 5.82
N ALA A 81 -9.04 -2.81 7.04
CA ALA A 81 -8.03 -2.78 8.12
C ALA A 81 -6.64 -3.31 7.71
N PRO A 82 -6.50 -4.55 7.18
CA PRO A 82 -5.19 -5.05 6.76
C PRO A 82 -4.57 -4.24 5.62
N LYS A 83 -5.39 -3.57 4.80
CA LYS A 83 -4.92 -2.70 3.71
C LYS A 83 -4.45 -1.34 4.22
N LYS A 84 -5.11 -0.80 5.24
CA LYS A 84 -4.68 0.43 5.92
C LYS A 84 -3.32 0.21 6.60
N PHE A 85 -3.13 -0.94 7.25
CA PHE A 85 -1.83 -1.33 7.81
C PHE A 85 -0.74 -1.44 6.73
N ALA A 86 -1.05 -2.10 5.60
CA ALA A 86 -0.12 -2.17 4.47
C ALA A 86 0.25 -0.78 3.92
N ALA A 87 -0.71 0.16 3.87
CA ALA A 87 -0.45 1.55 3.50
C ALA A 87 0.46 2.27 4.50
N THR A 88 0.29 2.03 5.80
CA THR A 88 1.18 2.56 6.84
C THR A 88 2.61 2.04 6.69
N LEU A 89 2.79 0.74 6.40
CA LEU A 89 4.13 0.19 6.10
C LEU A 89 4.73 0.88 4.87
N GLY A 90 3.95 1.04 3.80
CA GLY A 90 4.38 1.78 2.61
C GLY A 90 4.81 3.22 2.92
N PHE A 91 4.08 3.92 3.78
CA PHE A 91 4.45 5.26 4.26
C PHE A 91 5.80 5.25 5.01
N VAL A 92 5.99 4.30 5.93
CA VAL A 92 7.26 4.16 6.67
C VAL A 92 8.43 3.88 5.72
N PHE A 93 8.25 3.01 4.73
CA PHE A 93 9.27 2.77 3.71
C PHE A 93 9.60 4.03 2.91
N CYS A 94 8.59 4.78 2.43
CA CYS A 94 8.84 6.04 1.73
C CYS A 94 9.57 7.06 2.60
N LEU A 95 9.21 7.16 3.89
CA LEU A 95 9.85 8.08 4.83
C LEU A 95 11.31 7.68 5.08
N LEU A 96 11.58 6.38 5.20
CA LEU A 96 12.92 5.83 5.32
C LEU A 96 13.75 6.14 4.06
N ILE A 97 13.20 5.90 2.86
CA ILE A 97 13.86 6.21 1.59
C ILE A 97 14.19 7.70 1.49
N ALA A 98 13.23 8.57 1.81
CA ALA A 98 13.42 10.02 1.81
C ALA A 98 14.50 10.47 2.81
N THR A 99 14.54 9.86 4.00
CA THR A 99 15.54 10.17 5.04
C THR A 99 16.93 9.72 4.60
N VAL A 100 17.08 8.47 4.16
CA VAL A 100 18.35 7.91 3.67
C VAL A 100 18.89 8.71 2.48
N PHE A 101 17.99 9.19 1.62
CA PHE A 101 18.32 10.11 0.53
C PHE A 101 18.87 11.45 1.04
N LEU A 102 18.26 12.04 2.07
CA LEU A 102 18.75 13.29 2.69
C LEU A 102 20.17 13.15 3.25
N PHE A 103 20.52 11.97 3.76
CA PHE A 103 21.88 11.63 4.22
C PHE A 103 22.83 11.19 3.09
N ASN A 104 22.45 11.34 1.81
CA ASN A 104 23.23 10.97 0.62
C ASN A 104 23.59 9.48 0.50
N PHE A 105 22.89 8.58 1.20
CA PHE A 105 23.09 7.13 1.08
C PHE A 105 22.30 6.54 -0.10
N TYR A 106 22.69 6.88 -1.32
CA TYR A 106 21.95 6.50 -2.54
C TYR A 106 21.73 4.99 -2.69
N ASN A 107 22.75 4.17 -2.43
CA ASN A 107 22.65 2.71 -2.55
C ASN A 107 21.58 2.11 -1.64
N ALA A 108 21.45 2.61 -0.40
CA ALA A 108 20.43 2.14 0.52
C ALA A 108 19.03 2.57 0.07
N ALA A 109 18.86 3.82 -0.39
CA ALA A 109 17.60 4.31 -0.93
C ALA A 109 17.13 3.47 -2.15
N LEU A 110 18.07 3.10 -3.03
CA LEU A 110 17.81 2.22 -4.18
C LEU A 110 17.30 0.85 -3.74
N ILE A 111 17.98 0.20 -2.78
CA ILE A 111 17.59 -1.12 -2.26
C ILE A 111 16.16 -1.09 -1.70
N PHE A 112 15.85 -0.10 -0.84
CA PHE A 112 14.50 0.02 -0.28
C PHE A 112 13.43 0.28 -1.36
N THR A 113 13.75 1.09 -2.36
CA THR A 113 12.85 1.36 -3.49
C THR A 113 12.58 0.09 -4.30
N LEU A 114 13.60 -0.73 -4.57
CA LEU A 114 13.44 -2.01 -5.27
C LEU A 114 12.60 -3.02 -4.48
N ILE A 115 12.76 -3.08 -3.15
CA ILE A 115 11.93 -3.91 -2.28
C ILE A 115 10.47 -3.44 -2.36
N MET A 116 10.21 -2.13 -2.28
CA MET A 116 8.87 -1.58 -2.44
C MET A 116 8.25 -1.91 -3.81
N ILE A 117 9.02 -1.77 -4.90
CA ILE A 117 8.57 -2.13 -6.26
C ILE A 117 8.16 -3.60 -6.30
N THR A 118 8.97 -4.48 -5.73
CA THR A 118 8.70 -5.93 -5.70
C THR A 118 7.38 -6.22 -5.00
N PHE A 119 7.13 -5.63 -3.83
CA PHE A 119 5.87 -5.81 -3.10
C PHE A 119 4.67 -5.21 -3.84
N ALA A 120 4.84 -4.07 -4.51
CA ALA A 120 3.78 -3.45 -5.30
C ALA A 120 3.41 -4.29 -6.53
N LEU A 121 4.39 -4.88 -7.22
CA LEU A 121 4.16 -5.78 -8.35
C LEU A 121 3.49 -7.08 -7.91
N LEU A 122 3.92 -7.64 -6.78
CA LEU A 122 3.33 -8.86 -6.21
C LEU A 122 1.84 -8.67 -5.88
N GLU A 123 1.49 -7.51 -5.32
CA GLU A 123 0.10 -7.14 -5.06
C GLU A 123 -0.69 -6.90 -6.37
N SER A 124 -0.10 -6.18 -7.33
CA SER A 124 -0.77 -5.88 -8.60
C SER A 124 -1.06 -7.14 -9.43
N LEU A 125 -0.06 -8.00 -9.62
CA LEU A 125 -0.12 -9.15 -10.52
C LEU A 125 -0.77 -10.36 -9.85
N PHE A 126 -0.37 -10.70 -8.63
CA PHE A 126 -0.77 -11.94 -7.97
C PHE A 126 -1.81 -11.72 -6.85
N ALA A 127 -2.20 -10.48 -6.54
CA ALA A 127 -3.09 -10.14 -5.41
C ALA A 127 -2.55 -10.61 -4.04
N ILE A 128 -1.23 -10.72 -3.93
CA ILE A 128 -0.51 -11.15 -2.72
C ILE A 128 0.04 -9.90 -2.01
N CYS A 129 -0.60 -9.55 -0.90
CA CYS A 129 -0.23 -8.39 -0.11
C CYS A 129 0.58 -8.80 1.13
N VAL A 130 1.91 -8.66 1.05
CA VAL A 130 2.81 -9.01 2.18
C VAL A 130 2.40 -8.31 3.47
N GLY A 131 2.04 -7.02 3.41
CA GLY A 131 1.55 -6.27 4.57
C GLY A 131 0.27 -6.84 5.18
N CYS A 132 -0.65 -7.35 4.36
CA CYS A 132 -1.85 -8.01 4.88
C CYS A 132 -1.52 -9.36 5.55
N TYR A 133 -0.58 -10.15 5.01
CA TYR A 133 -0.14 -11.38 5.66
C TYR A 133 0.50 -11.12 7.02
N ILE A 134 1.35 -10.10 7.11
CA ILE A 134 1.97 -9.67 8.38
C ILE A 134 0.89 -9.25 9.38
N TYR A 135 -0.10 -8.47 8.95
CA TYR A 135 -1.21 -8.05 9.80
C TYR A 135 -2.04 -9.23 10.33
N SER A 136 -2.43 -10.16 9.45
CA SER A 136 -3.17 -11.36 9.83
C SER A 136 -2.39 -12.21 10.82
N PHE A 137 -1.07 -12.36 10.60
CA PHE A 137 -0.20 -13.07 11.53
C PHE A 137 -0.15 -12.37 12.90
N LEU A 138 0.09 -11.05 12.95
CA LEU A 138 0.09 -10.26 14.19
C LEU A 138 -1.22 -10.39 14.98
N GLN A 139 -2.37 -10.36 14.30
CA GLN A 139 -3.67 -10.55 14.95
C GLN A 139 -3.84 -11.94 15.56
N VAL A 140 -3.36 -12.99 14.88
CA VAL A 140 -3.40 -14.37 15.41
C VAL A 140 -2.56 -14.49 16.69
N PHE A 141 -1.37 -13.89 16.72
CA PHE A 141 -0.52 -13.89 17.92
C PHE A 141 -1.13 -13.10 19.07
N THR A 142 -1.73 -11.94 18.78
CA THR A 142 -2.37 -11.11 19.82
C THR A 142 -3.54 -11.85 20.45
N LYS A 143 -4.42 -12.47 19.65
CA LYS A 143 -5.54 -13.28 20.18
C LYS A 143 -5.09 -14.46 21.03
N LYS A 144 -3.95 -15.08 20.71
CA LYS A 144 -3.40 -16.19 21.49
C LYS A 144 -2.85 -15.76 22.85
N SER A 145 -2.51 -14.48 23.02
CA SER A 145 -2.02 -13.96 24.30
C SER A 145 -3.14 -13.59 25.28
N GLU A 146 -4.39 -13.51 24.80
CA GLU A 146 -5.58 -13.16 25.59
C GLU A 146 -6.48 -14.39 25.90
N ALA A 147 -6.07 -15.59 25.48
CA ALA A 147 -6.76 -16.86 25.69
C ALA A 147 -5.91 -17.80 26.55
#